data_AF-A0A9W9QJF7-F1
#
_entry.id   AF-A0A9W9QJF7-F1
#
_cell.length_a   1.000
_cell.length_b   1.000
_cell.length_c   1.000
_cell.angle_alpha   90.00
_cell.angle_beta   90.00
_cell.angle_gamma   90.00
#
_symmetry.space_group_name_H-M   'P 1'
#
loop_
_entity.id
_entity.type
_entity.pdbx_description
1 polymer ?
#
loop_
_entity_poly.entity_id
_entity_poly.type
_entity_poly.pdbx_seq_one_letter_code
_entity_poly.pdbx_strand_id
1 'polypeptide(L)'
;MNEIHSTTELPTIAEIESIRTNAIKVVRVKERFAVKIGYSIPPLEAENMRFIAANSKVLVPKVHANFVDPETQKRYIVMDFVPGTDLQKLLPSLTPAEKKTVSKRIKDSICELREIATPDYLGNLNETPYIDGGFQLLITTQPFPGHSKIRSR
;
A
#
# COMPACT_ATOMS: atom_id res chain seq x y z
N MET A 1 -14.68 30.93 -14.92
CA MET A 1 -14.55 29.51 -14.57
C MET A 1 -13.07 29.22 -14.53
N ASN A 2 -12.45 29.23 -13.34
CA ASN A 2 -11.02 28.93 -13.21
C ASN A 2 -10.87 27.45 -12.88
N GLU A 3 -10.44 26.67 -13.85
CA GLU A 3 -9.94 25.31 -13.64
C GLU A 3 -8.68 25.39 -12.79
N ILE A 4 -8.82 25.03 -11.51
CA ILE A 4 -7.71 24.69 -10.65
C ILE A 4 -7.20 23.32 -11.14
N HIS A 5 -6.26 23.34 -12.08
CA HIS A 5 -5.40 22.18 -12.31
C HIS A 5 -4.60 21.94 -11.04
N SER A 6 -5.11 21.07 -10.17
CA SER A 6 -4.36 20.50 -9.06
C SER A 6 -3.29 19.58 -9.66
N THR A 7 -2.19 20.16 -10.14
CA THR A 7 -0.95 19.45 -10.41
C THR A 7 -0.57 18.76 -9.12
N THR A 8 -0.87 17.46 -9.04
CA THR A 8 -0.71 16.71 -7.80
C THR A 8 0.77 16.38 -7.67
N GLU A 9 1.52 17.27 -7.02
CA GLU A 9 2.95 17.08 -6.82
C GLU A 9 3.20 15.89 -5.90
N LEU A 10 3.98 14.92 -6.42
CA LEU A 10 4.45 13.78 -5.65
C LEU A 10 5.27 14.25 -4.44
N PRO A 11 5.27 13.49 -3.34
CA PRO A 11 6.12 13.81 -2.19
C PRO A 11 7.61 13.71 -2.56
N THR A 12 8.40 14.63 -2.02
CA THR A 12 9.86 14.65 -2.13
C THR A 12 10.50 13.73 -1.09
N ILE A 13 11.73 13.26 -1.35
CA ILE A 13 12.47 12.39 -0.42
C ILE A 13 12.67 13.08 0.94
N ALA A 14 12.93 14.39 0.95
CA ALA A 14 13.08 15.17 2.18
C ALA A 14 11.82 15.14 3.07
N GLU A 15 10.62 15.15 2.47
CA GLU A 15 9.35 15.03 3.20
C GLU A 15 9.12 13.60 3.74
N ILE A 16 9.71 12.60 3.10
CA ILE A 16 9.59 11.18 3.45
C ILE A 16 10.57 10.78 4.57
N GLU A 17 11.79 11.32 4.54
CA GLU A 17 12.94 10.90 5.37
C GLU A 17 12.99 11.53 6.78
N SER A 18 11.86 11.95 7.35
CA SER A 18 11.80 12.37 8.77
C SER A 18 12.16 11.23 9.74
N ILE A 19 12.18 9.98 9.30
CA ILE A 19 12.27 8.80 10.16
C ILE A 19 13.46 7.92 9.72
N ARG A 20 14.66 8.20 10.27
CA ARG A 20 15.84 7.36 10.07
C ARG A 20 15.59 5.94 10.59
N THR A 21 15.45 4.98 9.68
CA THR A 21 15.29 3.56 10.06
C THR A 21 15.78 2.62 8.96
N ASN A 22 16.28 1.47 9.38
CA ASN A 22 16.70 0.39 8.48
C ASN A 22 15.58 -0.64 8.24
N ALA A 23 14.46 -0.53 8.96
CA ALA A 23 13.30 -1.41 8.77
C ALA A 23 12.38 -0.87 7.67
N ILE A 24 11.60 -1.77 7.07
CA ILE A 24 10.51 -1.37 6.16
C ILE A 24 9.47 -0.58 6.97
N LYS A 25 9.11 0.61 6.49
CA LYS A 25 8.06 1.44 7.08
C LYS A 25 7.11 1.96 6.03
N VAL A 26 5.91 2.31 6.47
CA VAL A 26 4.94 3.09 5.69
C VAL A 26 4.70 4.39 6.41
N VAL A 27 4.95 5.51 5.72
CA VAL A 27 4.70 6.85 6.24
C VAL A 27 3.58 7.51 5.46
N ARG A 28 2.69 8.22 6.15
CA ARG A 28 1.70 9.06 5.48
C ARG A 28 2.37 10.39 5.14
N VAL A 29 2.36 10.75 3.87
CA VAL A 29 2.93 12.01 3.39
C VAL A 29 1.83 12.80 2.71
N LYS A 30 1.65 14.05 3.15
CA LYS A 30 0.47 14.85 2.82
C LYS A 30 -0.82 14.12 3.27
N GLU A 31 -2.00 14.66 2.98
CA GLU A 31 -3.26 14.01 3.35
C GLU A 31 -3.59 12.79 2.45
N ARG A 32 -2.91 12.65 1.31
CA ARG A 32 -3.30 11.76 0.20
C ARG A 32 -2.35 10.58 -0.04
N PHE A 33 -1.09 10.63 0.39
CA PHE A 33 -0.11 9.59 0.02
C PHE A 33 0.31 8.73 1.20
N ALA A 34 0.54 7.46 0.91
CA ALA A 34 1.33 6.56 1.74
C ALA A 34 2.62 6.24 0.98
N VAL A 35 3.75 6.27 1.68
CA VAL A 35 5.05 5.93 1.12
C VAL A 35 5.63 4.77 1.89
N LYS A 36 5.80 3.63 1.21
CA LYS A 36 6.54 2.49 1.75
C LYS A 36 8.02 2.69 1.45
N ILE A 37 8.86 2.57 2.47
CA ILE A 37 10.31 2.81 2.39
C ILE A 37 11.08 1.70 3.10
N GLY A 38 12.17 1.22 2.48
CA GLY A 38 13.08 0.26 3.11
C GLY A 38 14.05 -0.42 2.15
N TYR A 39 15.04 -1.10 2.71
CA TYR A 39 16.06 -1.84 1.95
C TYR A 39 15.54 -3.14 1.35
N SER A 40 14.71 -3.87 2.10
CA SER A 40 14.26 -5.22 1.75
C SER A 40 12.85 -5.23 1.13
N ILE A 41 12.40 -4.12 0.54
CA ILE A 41 11.12 -4.11 -0.19
C ILE A 41 11.29 -4.91 -1.49
N PRO A 42 10.49 -5.96 -1.71
CA PRO A 42 10.56 -6.75 -2.95
C PRO A 42 10.40 -5.85 -4.17
N PRO A 43 11.23 -5.99 -5.21
CA PRO A 43 11.13 -5.18 -6.41
C PRO A 43 9.73 -5.20 -7.02
N LEU A 44 9.07 -6.37 -6.99
CA LEU A 44 7.77 -6.66 -7.62
C LEU A 44 6.54 -6.11 -6.88
N GLU A 45 6.67 -5.55 -5.68
CA GLU A 45 5.50 -5.19 -4.88
C GLU A 45 4.62 -4.14 -5.58
N ALA A 46 5.24 -3.15 -6.22
CA ALA A 46 4.55 -2.12 -6.98
C ALA A 46 3.91 -2.67 -8.26
N GLU A 47 4.61 -3.55 -8.98
CA GLU A 47 4.15 -4.18 -10.20
C GLU A 47 2.96 -5.11 -9.92
N ASN A 48 3.00 -5.86 -8.82
CA ASN A 48 1.88 -6.70 -8.37
C ASN A 48 0.64 -5.87 -8.06
N MET A 49 0.77 -4.73 -7.38
CA MET A 49 -0.36 -3.83 -7.15
C MET A 49 -0.95 -3.27 -8.45
N ARG A 50 -0.10 -2.86 -9.40
CA ARG A 50 -0.56 -2.39 -10.72
C ARG A 50 -1.26 -3.50 -11.50
N PHE A 51 -0.72 -4.72 -11.45
CA PHE A 51 -1.31 -5.89 -12.10
C PHE A 51 -2.69 -6.22 -11.53
N ILE A 52 -2.83 -6.26 -10.20
CA ILE A 52 -4.13 -6.51 -9.55
C ILE A 52 -5.14 -5.42 -9.92
N ALA A 53 -4.73 -4.14 -9.90
CA ALA A 53 -5.60 -3.02 -10.26
C ALA A 53 -6.09 -3.07 -11.72
N ALA A 54 -5.29 -3.65 -12.63
CA ALA A 54 -5.64 -3.76 -14.04
C ALA A 54 -6.48 -5.01 -14.37
N ASN A 55 -6.33 -6.09 -13.60
CA ASN A 55 -6.89 -7.41 -13.93
C ASN A 55 -7.98 -7.88 -12.96
N SER A 56 -8.35 -7.09 -11.96
CA SER A 56 -9.38 -7.46 -10.99
C SER A 56 -10.14 -6.23 -10.48
N LYS A 57 -11.29 -6.46 -9.86
CA LYS A 57 -12.04 -5.41 -9.14
C LYS A 57 -11.57 -5.22 -7.69
N VAL A 58 -10.53 -5.93 -7.27
CA VAL A 58 -10.02 -5.81 -5.91
C VAL A 58 -9.40 -4.43 -5.73
N LEU A 59 -9.88 -3.72 -4.70
CA LEU A 59 -9.37 -2.41 -4.36
C LEU A 59 -7.96 -2.54 -3.79
N VAL A 60 -6.98 -2.00 -4.52
CA VAL A 60 -5.59 -1.85 -4.09
C VAL A 60 -5.19 -0.37 -4.16
N PRO A 61 -4.25 0.09 -3.31
CA PRO A 61 -3.73 1.44 -3.40
C PRO A 61 -3.14 1.73 -4.79
N LYS A 62 -3.51 2.86 -5.39
CA LYS A 62 -2.94 3.27 -6.68
C LYS A 62 -1.46 3.62 -6.49
N VAL A 63 -0.57 2.94 -7.21
CA VAL A 63 0.86 3.24 -7.22
C VAL A 63 1.16 4.43 -8.13
N HIS A 64 1.77 5.47 -7.57
CA HIS A 64 2.20 6.66 -8.31
C HIS A 64 3.68 6.61 -8.69
N ALA A 65 4.54 6.05 -7.83
CA ALA A 65 5.98 5.91 -8.09
C ALA A 65 6.57 4.67 -7.42
N ASN A 66 7.59 4.08 -8.05
CA ASN A 66 8.44 3.01 -7.50
C ASN A 66 9.89 3.33 -7.92
N PHE A 67 10.78 3.62 -6.99
CA PHE A 67 12.17 3.96 -7.29
C PHE A 67 13.12 3.54 -6.17
N VAL A 68 14.41 3.47 -6.49
CA VAL A 68 15.49 3.26 -5.50
C VAL A 68 16.30 4.55 -5.45
N ASP A 69 16.52 5.05 -4.23
CA ASP A 69 17.39 6.19 -4.02
C ASP A 69 18.86 5.76 -4.17
N PRO A 70 19.63 6.36 -5.09
CA PRO A 70 21.02 5.97 -5.33
C PRO A 70 21.92 6.23 -4.12
N GLU A 71 21.63 7.22 -3.27
CA GLU A 71 22.47 7.56 -2.12
C GLU A 71 22.24 6.59 -0.97
N THR A 72 20.97 6.36 -0.62
CA THR A 72 20.61 5.53 0.53
C THR A 72 20.41 4.05 0.19
N GLN A 73 20.29 3.70 -1.09
CA GLN A 73 19.92 2.36 -1.61
C GLN A 73 18.57 1.85 -1.09
N LYS A 74 17.72 2.72 -0.54
CA LYS A 74 16.37 2.36 -0.11
C LYS A 74 15.41 2.39 -1.29
N ARG A 75 14.46 1.46 -1.31
CA ARG A 75 13.32 1.48 -2.24
C ARG A 75 12.18 2.31 -1.65
N TYR A 76 11.49 3.04 -2.52
CA TYR A 76 10.34 3.87 -2.22
C TYR A 76 9.18 3.47 -3.13
N ILE A 77 8.03 3.15 -2.52
CA ILE A 77 6.77 2.95 -3.23
C ILE A 77 5.80 4.02 -2.75
N VAL A 78 5.48 4.97 -3.63
CA VAL A 78 4.51 6.02 -3.38
C VAL A 78 3.15 5.57 -3.90
N MET A 79 2.15 5.54 -3.03
CA MET A 79 0.81 5.07 -3.35
C MET A 79 -0.28 5.93 -2.68
N ASP A 80 -1.53 5.76 -3.12
CA ASP A 80 -2.67 6.39 -2.45
C ASP A 80 -2.77 5.94 -0.98
N PHE A 81 -3.04 6.89 -0.09
CA PHE A 81 -3.40 6.61 1.28
C PHE A 81 -4.85 6.12 1.35
N VAL A 82 -5.05 4.90 1.85
CA VAL A 82 -6.39 4.35 2.09
C VAL A 82 -6.77 4.61 3.55
N PRO A 83 -7.72 5.52 3.84
CA PRO A 83 -8.16 5.76 5.20
C PRO A 83 -8.91 4.53 5.73
N GLY A 84 -8.53 4.06 6.91
CA GLY A 84 -9.17 2.90 7.52
C GLY A 84 -8.61 2.58 8.88
N THR A 85 -9.29 1.65 9.54
CA THR A 85 -8.85 1.03 10.79
C THR A 85 -8.50 -0.41 10.51
N ASP A 86 -7.38 -0.84 11.06
CA ASP A 86 -6.93 -2.22 10.97
C ASP A 86 -8.02 -3.20 11.47
N LEU A 87 -8.24 -4.27 10.70
CA LEU A 87 -9.30 -5.22 10.99
C LEU A 87 -9.05 -5.97 12.32
N GLN A 88 -7.81 -6.25 12.72
CA GLN A 88 -7.50 -6.88 14.00
C GLN A 88 -8.03 -6.04 15.18
N LYS A 89 -7.97 -4.71 15.06
CA LYS A 89 -8.49 -3.78 16.06
C LYS A 89 -10.00 -3.66 16.03
N LEU A 90 -10.59 -3.67 14.83
CA LEU A 90 -12.01 -3.49 14.64
C LEU A 90 -12.80 -4.78 14.93
N LEU A 91 -12.24 -5.95 14.62
CA LEU A 91 -12.94 -7.23 14.67
C LEU A 91 -13.60 -7.54 16.03
N PRO A 92 -12.99 -7.24 17.20
CA PRO A 92 -13.63 -7.45 18.50
C PRO A 92 -14.88 -6.60 18.73
N SER A 93 -14.96 -5.38 18.17
CA SER A 93 -16.09 -4.47 18.39
C SER A 93 -17.25 -4.67 17.42
N LEU A 94 -17.08 -5.48 16.37
CA LEU A 94 -18.13 -5.74 15.38
C LEU A 94 -19.24 -6.66 15.91
N THR A 95 -20.48 -6.32 15.57
CA THR A 95 -21.66 -7.18 15.76
C THR A 95 -21.59 -8.43 14.87
N PRO A 96 -22.38 -9.48 15.16
CA PRO A 96 -22.42 -10.67 14.30
C PRO A 96 -22.78 -10.38 12.84
N ALA A 97 -23.69 -9.45 12.59
CA ALA A 97 -24.10 -9.05 11.24
C ALA A 97 -22.96 -8.33 10.47
N GLU A 98 -22.23 -7.45 11.16
CA GLU A 98 -21.07 -6.76 10.58
C GLU A 98 -19.93 -7.74 10.31
N LYS A 99 -19.64 -8.67 11.24
CA LYS A 99 -18.66 -9.74 11.03
C LYS A 99 -18.99 -10.57 9.79
N LYS A 100 -20.25 -10.97 9.63
CA LYS A 100 -20.70 -11.69 8.43
C LYS A 100 -20.46 -10.88 7.16
N THR A 101 -20.73 -9.57 7.20
CA THR A 101 -20.52 -8.67 6.06
C THR A 101 -19.04 -8.52 5.71
N VAL A 102 -18.18 -8.31 6.70
CA VAL A 102 -16.73 -8.21 6.51
C VAL A 102 -16.16 -9.52 5.96
N SER A 103 -16.52 -10.66 6.56
CA SER A 103 -16.08 -11.98 6.07
C SER A 103 -16.52 -12.24 4.64
N LYS A 104 -17.75 -11.83 4.26
CA LYS A 104 -18.22 -11.92 2.87
C LYS A 104 -17.33 -11.08 1.95
N ARG A 105 -17.04 -9.82 2.29
CA ARG A 105 -16.18 -8.95 1.46
C ARG A 105 -14.77 -9.52 1.28
N ILE A 106 -14.16 -10.06 2.35
CA ILE A 106 -12.84 -10.69 2.28
C ILE A 106 -12.89 -11.91 1.35
N LYS A 107 -13.90 -12.76 1.49
CA LYS A 107 -14.10 -13.91 0.62
C LYS A 107 -14.24 -13.48 -0.84
N ASP A 108 -15.11 -12.51 -1.12
CA ASP A 108 -15.37 -12.02 -2.47
C ASP A 108 -14.08 -11.45 -3.10
N SER A 109 -13.27 -10.68 -2.36
CA SER A 109 -11.97 -10.21 -2.84
C SER A 109 -10.99 -11.34 -3.14
N ILE A 110 -10.90 -12.37 -2.28
CA ILE A 110 -10.01 -13.51 -2.52
C ILE A 110 -10.47 -14.32 -3.74
N CYS A 111 -11.79 -14.48 -3.91
CA CYS A 111 -12.36 -15.13 -5.09
C CYS A 111 -12.00 -14.36 -6.37
N GLU A 112 -12.18 -13.04 -6.39
CA GLU A 112 -11.81 -12.20 -7.53
C GLU A 112 -10.31 -12.32 -7.86
N LEU A 113 -9.42 -12.34 -6.86
CA LEU A 113 -7.98 -12.55 -7.10
C LEU A 113 -7.66 -13.91 -7.72
N ARG A 114 -8.44 -14.95 -7.39
CA ARG A 114 -8.27 -16.30 -7.93
C ARG A 114 -8.87 -16.47 -9.32
N GLU A 115 -9.76 -15.58 -9.72
CA GLU A 115 -10.37 -15.55 -11.06
C GLU A 115 -9.47 -14.87 -12.09
N ILE A 116 -8.40 -14.19 -11.65
CA ILE A 116 -7.39 -13.63 -12.57
C ILE A 116 -6.80 -14.78 -13.40
N ALA A 117 -6.86 -14.62 -14.73
CA ALA A 117 -6.37 -15.63 -15.66
C ALA A 117 -4.92 -16.02 -15.34
N THR A 118 -4.69 -17.32 -15.15
CA THR A 118 -3.34 -17.85 -14.93
C THR A 118 -2.61 -17.93 -16.26
N PRO A 119 -1.42 -17.31 -16.41
CA PRO A 119 -0.58 -17.55 -17.57
C PRO A 119 -0.09 -19.01 -17.58
N ASP A 120 0.29 -19.52 -18.74
CA ASP A 120 0.90 -20.86 -18.92
C ASP A 120 2.32 -20.96 -18.33
N TYR A 121 2.67 -20.06 -17.40
CA TYR A 121 3.98 -19.93 -16.77
C TYR A 121 3.82 -19.85 -15.25
N LEU A 122 4.59 -20.67 -14.54
CA LEU A 122 4.64 -20.65 -13.08
C LEU A 122 5.83 -19.80 -12.61
N GLY A 123 5.54 -18.58 -12.17
CA GLY A 123 6.54 -17.69 -11.60
C GLY A 123 5.98 -16.30 -11.33
N ASN A 124 6.87 -15.31 -11.38
CA ASN A 124 6.56 -13.91 -11.14
C ASN A 124 6.02 -13.23 -12.42
N LEU A 125 5.59 -11.97 -12.28
CA LEU A 125 5.18 -11.16 -13.43
C LEU A 125 6.30 -11.06 -14.48
N ASN A 126 5.90 -10.94 -15.75
CA ASN A 126 6.78 -10.87 -16.92
C ASN A 126 7.66 -12.12 -17.11
N GLU A 127 7.14 -13.30 -16.77
CA GLU A 127 7.83 -14.59 -16.92
C GLU A 127 9.17 -14.66 -16.17
N THR A 128 9.29 -13.88 -15.09
CA THR A 128 10.48 -13.89 -14.26
C THR A 128 10.44 -15.08 -13.29
N PRO A 129 11.60 -15.70 -12.97
CA PRO A 129 11.64 -16.80 -12.03
C PRO A 129 10.98 -16.43 -10.70
N TYR A 130 10.38 -17.41 -10.04
CA TYR A 130 9.91 -17.24 -8.67
C TYR A 130 11.09 -16.82 -7.79
N ILE A 131 10.97 -15.63 -7.20
CA ILE A 131 11.89 -15.13 -6.19
C ILE A 131 11.17 -15.33 -4.87
N ASP A 132 11.81 -16.03 -3.93
CA ASP A 132 11.29 -16.16 -2.57
C ASP A 132 11.37 -14.80 -1.87
N GLY A 133 10.33 -14.01 -2.09
CA GLY A 133 10.09 -12.72 -1.47
C GLY A 133 8.62 -12.73 -1.10
N GLY A 134 8.34 -12.80 0.20
CA GLY A 134 6.97 -12.89 0.69
C GLY A 134 6.06 -11.88 -0.01
N PHE A 135 4.91 -12.36 -0.49
CA PHE A 135 3.82 -11.52 -1.00
C PHE A 135 3.31 -10.63 0.14
N GLN A 136 3.99 -9.52 0.39
CA GLN A 136 3.59 -8.57 1.38
C GLN A 136 2.73 -7.52 0.70
N LEU A 137 1.50 -7.88 0.36
CA LEU A 137 0.44 -6.90 0.13
C LEU A 137 0.21 -6.26 1.50
N LEU A 138 1.01 -5.24 1.82
CA LEU A 138 1.04 -4.64 3.14
C LEU A 138 -0.21 -3.73 3.27
N ILE A 139 -1.38 -4.34 3.44
CA ILE A 139 -2.60 -3.69 3.93
C ILE A 139 -2.49 -3.35 5.43
N THR A 140 -1.29 -3.01 5.92
CA THR A 140 -1.15 -2.39 7.23
C THR A 140 -1.14 -0.88 7.03
N THR A 141 -2.30 -0.26 7.26
CA THR A 141 -2.25 1.03 7.93
C THR A 141 -1.71 0.71 9.32
N GLN A 142 -0.41 0.92 9.55
CA GLN A 142 0.10 1.01 10.91
C GLN A 142 -0.85 1.93 11.69
N PRO A 143 -1.16 1.64 12.96
CA PRO A 143 -1.90 2.58 13.77
C PRO A 143 -1.12 3.89 13.80
N PHE A 144 -1.63 4.92 13.13
CA PHE A 144 -1.05 6.23 13.26
C PHE A 144 -1.38 6.72 14.68
N PRO A 145 -0.38 7.07 15.50
CA PRO A 145 -0.66 7.72 16.77
C PRO A 145 -1.47 8.98 16.46
N GLY A 146 -2.67 9.07 17.06
CA GLY A 146 -3.54 10.22 16.92
C GLY A 146 -2.79 11.50 17.28
N HIS A 147 -3.06 12.55 16.51
CA HIS A 147 -2.54 13.91 16.67
C HIS A 147 -2.14 14.24 18.12
N SER A 148 -0.83 14.32 18.39
CA SER A 148 -0.36 15.11 19.51
C SER A 148 -0.69 16.56 19.19
N LYS A 149 -1.72 17.11 19.85
CA LYS A 149 -1.95 18.54 19.92
C LYS A 149 -0.65 19.18 20.41
N ILE A 150 0.06 19.86 19.52
CA ILE A 150 1.09 20.81 19.92
C ILE A 150 0.33 21.91 20.68
N ARG A 151 0.45 21.88 22.02
CA ARG A 151 0.04 22.99 22.86
C ARG A 151 0.96 24.17 22.54
N SER A 152 0.38 25.24 22.02
CA SER A 152 0.97 26.58 22.09
C SER A 152 1.09 27.00 23.55
N ARG A 153 2.30 27.34 23.98
CA ARG A 153 2.55 28.42 24.94
C ARG A 153 3.80 29.16 24.49
#